data_AF-A0A8X6RP75-F1
#
_entry.id   AF-A0A8X6RP75-F1
#
_cell.length_a   1.000
_cell.length_b   1.000
_cell.length_c   1.000
_cell.angle_alpha   90.00
_cell.angle_beta   90.00
_cell.angle_gamma   90.00
#
_symmetry.space_group_name_H-M   'P 1'
#
loop_
_entity.id
_entity.type
_entity.pdbx_description
1 polymer ?
#
loop_
_entity_poly.entity_id
_entity_poly.type
_entity_poly.pdbx_seq_one_letter_code
_entity_poly.pdbx_strand_id
1 'polypeptide(L)'
;MKTAGRLTHRVAGQVDRSKCAVRNCWEQWTREVTRSTLRTDVGVAIVPQTISRHLAEANLKSKRPFCALPLTPEHRQLRLQWCQARSMWNVTDWQKVVFSDESRFVLGTDDNRVRVWRRPEHVWDKLKRQMPSCHSVHDLELAVQDLWAHLPQDIIRCLINSMPDRVAACIAAGGGPTRY
;
A
#
# COMPACT_ATOMS: atom_id res chain seq x y z
N MET A 1 -46.57 4.74 -36.80
CA MET A 1 -45.31 4.51 -37.53
C MET A 1 -44.20 4.24 -36.51
N LYS A 2 -43.65 3.03 -36.57
CA LYS A 2 -42.30 2.54 -36.17
C LYS A 2 -41.75 2.90 -34.78
N THR A 3 -41.75 1.86 -33.94
CA THR A 3 -40.88 1.52 -32.81
C THR A 3 -39.40 1.33 -33.20
N ALA A 4 -38.48 1.67 -32.29
CA ALA A 4 -37.12 1.10 -32.07
C ALA A 4 -36.51 1.77 -30.83
N GLY A 5 -35.94 1.15 -29.80
CA GLY A 5 -35.51 -0.24 -29.61
C GLY A 5 -34.07 -0.48 -30.09
N ARG A 6 -33.06 -0.18 -29.25
CA ARG A 6 -31.74 -0.86 -29.08
C ARG A 6 -30.77 0.05 -28.29
N LEU A 7 -30.19 -0.36 -27.16
CA LEU A 7 -29.17 -1.41 -26.93
C LEU A 7 -27.80 -1.09 -27.56
N THR A 8 -26.79 -1.28 -26.69
CA THR A 8 -25.34 -1.48 -26.90
C THR A 8 -24.57 -0.26 -27.44
N HIS A 9 -23.41 0.13 -26.89
CA HIS A 9 -22.24 -0.73 -26.72
C HIS A 9 -21.31 -0.23 -25.61
N ARG A 10 -21.04 -1.09 -24.62
CA ARG A 10 -19.80 -1.07 -23.84
C ARG A 10 -18.68 -1.44 -24.81
N VAL A 11 -17.85 -0.49 -25.21
CA VAL A 11 -16.59 -0.81 -25.91
C VAL A 11 -15.56 -1.11 -24.84
N ALA A 12 -15.51 -2.38 -24.44
CA ALA A 12 -14.31 -2.97 -23.88
C ALA A 12 -13.27 -3.03 -24.99
N GLY A 13 -12.36 -2.06 -25.02
CA GLY A 13 -11.16 -2.13 -25.85
C GLY A 13 -10.19 -3.15 -25.26
N GLN A 14 -10.21 -4.35 -25.83
CA GLN A 14 -9.18 -5.37 -25.67
C GLN A 14 -7.81 -4.78 -26.01
N VAL A 15 -6.91 -4.70 -25.03
CA VAL A 15 -5.47 -4.66 -25.29
C VAL A 15 -4.96 -6.04 -24.94
N ASP A 16 -4.81 -6.86 -25.98
CA ASP A 16 -4.06 -8.12 -25.90
C ASP A 16 -2.59 -7.78 -25.60
N ARG A 17 -2.17 -8.11 -24.38
CA ARG A 17 -0.77 -8.27 -23.99
C ARG A 17 -0.68 -9.57 -23.22
N SER A 18 -0.90 -10.65 -23.94
CA SER A 18 -0.49 -11.98 -23.54
C SER A 18 0.96 -11.92 -23.02
N LYS A 19 1.12 -12.41 -21.77
CA LYS A 19 2.35 -12.64 -20.98
C LYS A 19 2.74 -11.57 -19.95
N CYS A 20 2.14 -11.78 -18.76
CA CYS A 20 2.81 -11.88 -17.46
C CYS A 20 2.73 -10.69 -16.47
N ALA A 21 2.07 -11.02 -15.36
CA ALA A 21 2.27 -10.57 -13.99
C ALA A 21 1.66 -9.23 -13.53
N VAL A 22 0.50 -9.38 -12.87
CA VAL A 22 0.05 -8.60 -11.70
C VAL A 22 -0.29 -7.13 -11.96
N ARG A 23 -1.30 -6.88 -12.80
CA ARG A 23 -2.15 -5.70 -12.63
C ARG A 23 -3.32 -6.06 -11.73
N ASN A 24 -3.16 -5.90 -10.43
CA ASN A 24 -4.32 -5.61 -9.57
C ASN A 24 -4.29 -4.12 -9.24
N CYS A 25 -5.29 -3.45 -9.79
CA CYS A 25 -5.62 -2.05 -9.60
C CYS A 25 -5.93 -1.82 -8.11
N TRP A 26 -5.01 -1.15 -7.42
CA TRP A 26 -5.20 -0.60 -6.09
C TRP A 26 -4.73 0.84 -6.20
N GLU A 27 -5.64 1.84 -6.18
CA GLU A 27 -5.42 3.29 -6.39
C GLU A 27 -3.94 3.71 -6.54
N GLN A 28 -3.37 3.36 -7.69
CA GLN A 28 -1.95 3.49 -7.96
C GLN A 28 -1.76 4.77 -8.75
N TRP A 29 -1.46 5.84 -8.02
CA TRP A 29 -1.11 7.11 -8.61
C TRP A 29 0.39 7.11 -8.95
N THR A 30 0.72 6.91 -10.22
CA THR A 30 2.07 7.18 -10.73
C THR A 30 2.21 8.67 -11.05
N ARG A 31 3.43 9.22 -11.06
CA ARG A 31 3.66 10.65 -11.42
C ARG A 31 2.99 11.03 -12.75
N GLU A 32 3.00 10.13 -13.72
CA GLU A 32 2.36 10.32 -15.03
C GLU A 32 0.84 10.25 -14.95
N VAL A 33 0.30 9.24 -14.26
CA VAL A 33 -1.16 9.08 -14.09
C VAL A 33 -1.74 10.25 -13.31
N THR A 34 -1.08 10.74 -12.26
CA THR A 34 -1.52 11.93 -11.52
C THR A 34 -1.48 13.19 -12.38
N ARG A 35 -0.46 13.36 -13.24
CA ARG A 35 -0.34 14.52 -14.13
C ARG A 35 -1.37 14.51 -15.25
N SER A 36 -1.67 13.34 -15.83
CA SER A 36 -2.68 13.22 -16.90
C SER A 36 -4.10 13.39 -16.36
N THR A 37 -4.43 12.71 -15.26
CA THR A 37 -5.79 12.73 -14.68
C THR A 37 -6.17 14.10 -14.11
N LEU A 38 -5.26 14.76 -13.38
CA LEU A 38 -5.56 16.09 -12.82
C LEU A 38 -5.67 17.18 -13.90
N ARG A 39 -4.96 17.02 -15.04
CA ARG A 39 -5.07 17.95 -16.18
C ARG A 39 -6.41 17.83 -16.89
N THR A 40 -6.96 16.61 -16.99
CA THR A 40 -8.29 16.37 -17.58
C THR A 40 -9.44 16.79 -16.65
N ASP A 41 -9.30 16.65 -15.34
CA ASP A 41 -10.40 16.91 -14.40
C ASP A 41 -10.56 18.39 -14.00
N VAL A 42 -9.48 19.17 -13.99
CA VAL A 42 -9.48 20.57 -13.51
C VAL A 42 -9.26 21.58 -14.64
N GLY A 43 -8.80 21.14 -15.82
CA GLY A 43 -8.54 22.02 -16.97
C GLY A 43 -7.40 23.04 -16.78
N VAL A 44 -6.73 23.02 -15.62
CA VAL A 44 -5.62 23.93 -15.27
C VAL A 44 -4.28 23.18 -15.41
N ALA A 45 -3.28 23.84 -15.99
CA ALA A 45 -1.92 23.31 -16.08
C ALA A 45 -1.27 23.29 -14.68
N ILE A 46 -1.27 22.11 -14.04
CA ILE A 46 -0.70 21.95 -12.69
C ILE A 46 0.81 21.71 -12.79
N VAL A 47 1.58 22.50 -12.03
CA VAL A 47 3.03 22.33 -11.90
C VAL A 47 3.38 21.17 -10.96
N PRO A 48 4.47 20.41 -11.22
CA PRO A 48 4.87 19.26 -10.40
C PRO A 48 5.05 19.58 -8.91
N GLN A 49 5.45 20.81 -8.56
CA GLN A 49 5.57 21.23 -7.16
C GLN A 49 4.22 21.19 -6.42
N THR A 50 3.12 21.58 -7.08
CA THR A 50 1.78 21.56 -6.48
C THR A 50 1.32 20.13 -6.22
N ILE A 51 1.60 19.21 -7.14
CA ILE A 51 1.33 17.78 -6.95
C ILE A 51 2.14 17.25 -5.76
N SER A 52 3.44 17.55 -5.70
CA SER A 52 4.29 17.07 -4.61
C SER A 52 3.84 17.59 -3.24
N ARG A 53 3.40 18.84 -3.16
CA ARG A 53 2.89 19.45 -1.93
C ARG A 53 1.59 18.79 -1.47
N HIS A 54 0.61 18.62 -2.36
CA HIS A 54 -0.64 17.95 -1.99
C HIS A 54 -0.44 16.48 -1.61
N LEU A 55 0.47 15.78 -2.28
CA LEU A 55 0.81 14.41 -1.89
C LEU A 55 1.49 14.35 -0.51
N ALA A 56 2.32 15.35 -0.18
CA ALA A 56 2.92 15.48 1.15
C ALA A 56 1.88 15.83 2.22
N GLU A 57 0.97 16.77 1.95
CA GLU A 57 -0.18 17.11 2.82
C GLU A 57 -1.07 15.88 3.08
N ALA A 58 -1.27 15.04 2.08
CA ALA A 58 -2.00 13.77 2.21
C ALA A 58 -1.21 12.65 2.90
N ASN A 59 0.01 12.92 3.40
CA ASN A 59 0.93 11.97 4.05
C ASN A 59 1.29 10.75 3.17
N LEU A 60 1.33 10.95 1.85
CA LEU A 60 1.73 9.94 0.89
C LEU A 60 3.24 10.05 0.62
N LYS A 61 3.95 8.92 0.62
CA LYS A 61 5.37 8.89 0.19
C LYS A 61 5.57 7.97 -1.01
N SER A 62 6.54 8.35 -1.83
CA SER A 62 7.00 7.64 -3.03
C SER A 62 7.76 6.34 -2.68
N LYS A 63 7.16 5.19 -2.98
CA LYS A 63 7.59 3.81 -2.68
C LYS A 63 7.72 2.98 -3.96
N ARG A 64 8.43 1.86 -3.96
CA ARG A 64 8.40 0.95 -5.12
C ARG A 64 7.01 0.28 -5.22
N PRO A 65 6.50 0.01 -6.44
CA PRO A 65 5.35 -0.85 -6.61
C PRO A 65 5.56 -2.16 -5.86
N PHE A 66 4.53 -2.59 -5.13
CA PHE A 66 4.57 -3.88 -4.45
C PHE A 66 4.46 -4.99 -5.48
N CYS A 67 5.50 -5.81 -5.55
CA CYS A 67 5.46 -7.09 -6.25
C CYS A 67 5.17 -8.17 -5.20
N ALA A 68 3.90 -8.52 -5.04
CA ALA A 68 3.52 -9.69 -4.27
C ALA A 68 3.91 -10.95 -5.06
N LEU A 69 4.45 -11.97 -4.38
CA LEU A 69 4.44 -13.31 -4.96
C LEU A 69 2.98 -13.73 -5.18
N PRO A 70 2.66 -14.43 -6.30
CA PRO A 70 1.32 -14.93 -6.52
C PRO A 70 0.88 -15.86 -5.39
N LEU A 71 -0.30 -15.60 -4.82
CA LEU A 71 -0.90 -16.49 -3.83
C LEU A 71 -1.41 -17.75 -4.55
N THR A 72 -0.91 -18.90 -4.14
CA THR A 72 -1.48 -20.19 -4.57
C THR A 72 -2.90 -20.33 -3.99
N PRO A 73 -3.77 -21.16 -4.62
CA PRO A 73 -5.11 -21.45 -4.07
C PRO A 73 -5.05 -21.97 -2.62
N GLU A 74 -4.04 -22.79 -2.31
CA GLU A 74 -3.78 -23.30 -0.96
C GLU A 74 -3.48 -22.17 0.04
N HIS A 75 -2.59 -21.24 -0.31
CA HIS A 75 -2.31 -20.09 0.54
C HIS A 75 -3.56 -19.24 0.79
N ARG A 76 -4.41 -19.05 -0.23
CA ARG A 76 -5.67 -18.32 -0.07
C ARG A 76 -6.60 -19.03 0.92
N GLN A 77 -6.72 -20.35 0.81
CA GLN A 77 -7.55 -21.13 1.71
C GLN A 77 -7.05 -21.06 3.16
N LEU A 78 -5.74 -21.22 3.38
CA LEU A 78 -5.13 -21.12 4.71
C LEU A 78 -5.33 -19.72 5.32
N ARG A 79 -5.15 -18.67 4.52
CA ARG A 79 -5.40 -17.28 4.95
C ARG A 79 -6.86 -17.06 5.32
N LEU A 80 -7.79 -17.57 4.51
CA LEU A 80 -9.22 -17.45 4.77
C LEU A 80 -9.61 -18.15 6.07
N GLN A 81 -9.16 -19.40 6.26
CA GLN A 81 -9.42 -20.17 7.48
C GLN A 81 -8.84 -19.48 8.71
N TRP A 82 -7.60 -18.98 8.62
CA TRP A 82 -6.96 -18.26 9.72
C TRP A 82 -7.74 -17.01 10.12
N CYS A 83 -8.23 -16.25 9.14
CA CYS A 83 -9.04 -15.04 9.35
C CYS A 83 -10.43 -15.37 9.88
N GLN A 84 -11.09 -16.41 9.37
CA GLN A 84 -12.40 -16.85 9.86
C GLN A 84 -12.33 -17.29 11.33
N ALA A 85 -11.31 -18.05 11.70
CA ALA A 85 -11.09 -18.48 13.09
C ALA A 85 -10.88 -17.31 14.07
N ARG A 86 -10.45 -16.15 13.56
CA ARG A 86 -10.16 -14.93 14.36
C ARG A 86 -11.12 -13.78 14.04
N SER A 87 -12.22 -14.05 13.34
CA SER A 87 -13.20 -13.03 12.94
C SER A 87 -13.93 -12.42 14.14
N MET A 88 -14.11 -13.20 15.21
CA MET A 88 -14.76 -12.78 16.46
C MET A 88 -13.80 -12.16 17.48
N TRP A 89 -12.51 -12.05 17.16
CA TRP A 89 -11.53 -11.48 18.09
C TRP A 89 -11.73 -9.98 18.24
N ASN A 90 -11.79 -9.52 19.48
CA ASN A 90 -11.88 -8.09 19.78
C ASN A 90 -10.48 -7.45 19.84
N VAL A 91 -10.44 -6.12 19.94
CA VAL A 91 -9.19 -5.35 20.01
C VAL A 91 -8.30 -5.77 21.19
N THR A 92 -8.87 -6.15 22.33
CA THR A 92 -8.08 -6.58 23.51
C THR A 92 -7.38 -7.91 23.29
N ASP A 93 -7.94 -8.80 22.47
CA ASP A 93 -7.29 -10.05 22.09
C ASP A 93 -6.12 -9.79 21.14
N TRP A 94 -6.27 -8.85 20.20
CA TRP A 94 -5.18 -8.42 19.33
C TRP A 94 -4.03 -7.73 20.09
N GLN A 95 -4.34 -7.02 21.19
CA GLN A 95 -3.32 -6.39 22.05
C GLN A 95 -2.45 -7.41 22.79
N LYS A 96 -2.89 -8.66 22.94
CA LYS A 96 -2.10 -9.74 23.56
C LYS A 96 -1.12 -10.40 22.57
N VAL A 97 -1.27 -10.13 21.26
CA VAL A 97 -0.44 -10.75 20.22
C VAL A 97 0.88 -9.99 20.08
N VAL A 98 1.99 -10.71 20.15
CA VAL A 98 3.33 -10.18 19.84
C VAL A 98 3.63 -10.40 18.37
N PHE A 99 3.81 -9.32 17.62
CA PHE A 99 4.19 -9.35 16.21
C PHE A 99 5.71 -9.16 16.06
N SER A 100 6.34 -10.00 15.26
CA SER A 100 7.73 -9.86 14.85
C SER A 100 7.84 -9.94 13.32
N ASP A 101 8.75 -9.15 12.76
CA ASP A 101 9.07 -9.12 11.34
C ASP A 101 10.47 -8.53 11.15
N GLU A 102 11.08 -8.78 9.99
CA GLU A 102 12.42 -8.28 9.66
C GLU A 102 12.35 -7.22 8.56
N SER A 103 13.16 -6.16 8.69
CA SER A 103 13.25 -5.13 7.66
C SER A 103 14.66 -4.71 7.35
N ARG A 104 14.95 -4.54 6.06
CA ARG A 104 16.23 -4.04 5.59
C ARG A 104 16.28 -2.50 5.62
N PHE A 105 17.31 -1.96 6.23
CA PHE A 105 17.73 -0.55 6.13
C PHE A 105 18.99 -0.46 5.25
N VAL A 106 19.11 0.61 4.46
CA VAL A 106 20.20 0.77 3.47
C VAL A 106 20.70 2.20 3.48
N LEU A 107 22.00 2.40 3.21
CA LEU A 107 22.67 3.72 3.19
C LEU A 107 22.40 4.50 1.89
N GLY A 108 22.03 3.82 0.80
CA GLY A 108 21.78 4.44 -0.51
C GLY A 108 20.31 4.84 -0.73
N THR A 109 20.09 6.00 -1.35
CA THR A 109 18.75 6.58 -1.55
C THR A 109 18.18 6.43 -2.96
N ASP A 110 18.97 5.96 -3.93
CA ASP A 110 18.52 5.87 -5.33
C ASP A 110 18.89 4.55 -6.01
N ASP A 111 17.94 4.03 -6.78
CA ASP A 111 18.07 2.83 -7.60
C ASP A 111 17.40 2.95 -8.98
N ASN A 112 17.04 4.18 -9.40
CA ASN A 112 16.45 4.48 -10.71
C ASN A 112 15.12 3.75 -11.05
N ARG A 113 14.36 3.29 -10.04
CA ARG A 113 13.12 2.51 -10.25
C ARG A 113 11.85 3.32 -10.13
N VAL A 114 10.81 2.88 -10.83
CA VAL A 114 9.44 3.42 -10.77
C VAL A 114 8.93 3.44 -9.33
N ARG A 115 8.23 4.52 -8.97
CA ARG A 115 7.68 4.73 -7.63
C ARG A 115 6.16 5.02 -7.66
N VAL A 116 5.46 4.62 -6.62
CA VAL A 116 4.03 4.78 -6.33
C VAL A 116 3.86 5.48 -4.98
N TRP A 117 2.81 6.26 -4.82
CA TRP A 117 2.54 6.99 -3.57
C TRP A 117 1.68 6.16 -2.61
N ARG A 118 2.14 5.95 -1.36
CA ARG A 118 1.44 5.10 -0.37
C ARG A 118 1.38 5.70 1.03
N ARG A 119 0.33 5.37 1.77
CA ARG A 119 0.24 5.60 3.21
C ARG A 119 1.16 4.62 3.97
N PRO A 120 1.57 4.94 5.21
CA PRO A 120 2.39 4.02 6.00
C PRO A 120 1.51 2.89 6.55
N GLU A 121 1.80 1.65 6.15
CA GLU A 121 0.97 0.47 6.49
C GLU A 121 1.49 -0.33 7.69
N HIS A 122 2.73 -0.11 8.13
CA HIS A 122 3.37 -0.83 9.23
C HIS A 122 4.45 0.01 9.94
N VAL A 123 4.97 -0.49 11.07
CA VAL A 123 5.96 0.20 11.91
C VAL A 123 7.23 0.54 11.12
N TRP A 124 7.80 -0.42 10.38
CA TRP A 124 9.00 -0.16 9.57
C TRP A 124 8.81 0.95 8.57
N ASP A 125 7.59 1.14 8.07
CA ASP A 125 7.26 2.17 7.10
C ASP A 125 7.30 3.57 7.70
N LYS A 126 7.01 3.69 9.00
CA LYS A 126 7.13 4.96 9.75
C LYS A 126 8.58 5.26 10.10
N LEU A 127 9.33 4.26 10.58
CA LEU A 127 10.75 4.40 10.89
C LEU A 127 11.55 4.82 9.65
N LYS A 128 11.38 4.10 8.54
CA LYS A 128 12.04 4.44 7.25
C LYS A 128 11.69 5.83 6.72
N ARG A 129 10.58 6.43 7.16
CA ARG A 129 10.21 7.80 6.77
C ARG A 129 10.89 8.87 7.61
N GLN A 130 11.31 8.54 8.83
CA GLN A 130 11.95 9.44 9.79
C GLN A 130 13.48 9.29 9.78
N MET A 131 14.01 8.26 9.11
CA MET A 131 15.44 8.02 9.01
C MET A 131 16.20 9.24 8.45
N PRO A 132 17.23 9.74 9.17
CA PRO A 132 18.17 10.70 8.61
C PRO A 132 19.01 10.08 7.48
N SER A 133 19.68 10.93 6.71
CA SER A 133 20.73 10.50 5.80
C SER A 133 21.93 10.01 6.60
N CYS A 134 22.20 8.71 6.52
CA CYS A 134 23.34 8.08 7.19
C CYS A 134 24.40 7.73 6.14
N HIS A 135 25.67 7.95 6.48
CA HIS A 135 26.81 7.67 5.60
C HIS A 135 27.69 6.51 6.09
N SER A 136 27.41 5.99 7.29
CA SER A 136 28.04 4.79 7.83
C SER A 136 26.99 3.81 8.37
N VAL A 137 27.35 2.54 8.43
CA VAL A 137 26.50 1.50 9.03
C VAL A 137 26.26 1.80 10.51
N HIS A 138 27.25 2.35 11.21
CA HIS A 138 27.15 2.71 12.62
C HIS A 138 26.11 3.81 12.86
N ASP A 139 26.16 4.90 12.07
CA ASP A 139 25.17 5.98 12.17
C ASP A 139 23.76 5.49 11.85
N LEU A 140 23.65 4.56 10.89
CA LEU A 140 22.37 3.94 10.53
C LEU A 140 21.83 3.08 11.68
N GLU A 141 22.68 2.29 12.32
CA GLU A 141 22.30 1.46 13.46
C GLU A 141 21.83 2.32 14.64
N LEU A 142 22.61 3.34 15.02
CA LEU A 142 22.24 4.27 16.08
C LEU A 142 20.91 4.98 15.78
N ALA A 143 20.73 5.46 14.56
CA ALA A 143 19.50 6.15 14.19
C ALA A 143 18.28 5.22 14.14
N VAL A 144 18.44 3.94 13.77
CA VAL A 144 17.35 2.95 13.86
C VAL A 144 17.00 2.66 15.33
N GLN A 145 18.00 2.46 16.18
CA GLN A 145 17.79 2.21 17.61
C GLN A 145 17.11 3.40 18.30
N ASP A 146 17.55 4.62 18.01
CA ASP A 146 16.99 5.85 18.56
C ASP A 146 15.52 6.05 18.12
N LEU A 147 15.23 5.93 16.82
CA LEU A 147 13.86 6.05 16.31
C LEU A 147 12.95 4.94 16.85
N TRP A 148 13.48 3.74 17.08
CA TRP A 148 12.73 2.64 17.69
C TRP A 148 12.39 2.94 19.15
N ALA A 149 13.37 3.41 19.92
CA ALA A 149 13.20 3.76 21.34
C ALA A 149 12.17 4.90 21.53
N HIS A 150 12.15 5.86 20.60
CA HIS A 150 11.23 7.00 20.63
C HIS A 150 9.95 6.79 19.83
N LEU A 151 9.69 5.57 19.32
CA LEU A 151 8.49 5.31 18.54
C LEU A 151 7.25 5.45 19.44
N PRO A 152 6.31 6.36 19.12
CA PRO A 152 5.15 6.57 19.95
C PRO A 152 4.26 5.32 20.03
N GLN A 153 3.84 4.93 21.24
CA GLN A 153 3.06 3.71 21.47
C GLN A 153 1.66 3.77 20.83
N ASP A 154 1.11 4.96 20.62
CA ASP A 154 -0.14 5.16 19.89
C ASP A 154 -0.05 4.66 18.44
N ILE A 155 1.12 4.77 17.80
CA ILE A 155 1.34 4.22 16.47
C ILE A 155 1.18 2.71 16.47
N ILE A 156 1.83 2.02 17.41
CA ILE A 156 1.75 0.57 17.54
C ILE A 156 0.31 0.16 17.84
N ARG A 157 -0.33 0.85 18.77
CA ARG A 157 -1.73 0.61 19.13
C ARG A 157 -2.69 0.84 17.96
N CYS A 158 -2.52 1.89 17.17
CA CYS A 158 -3.33 2.14 15.98
C CYS A 158 -3.18 1.01 14.94
N LEU A 159 -1.97 0.47 14.77
CA LEU A 159 -1.73 -0.66 13.86
C LEU A 159 -2.38 -1.94 14.38
N ILE A 160 -2.25 -2.24 15.66
CA ILE A 160 -2.91 -3.40 16.30
C ILE A 160 -4.44 -3.25 16.21
N ASN A 161 -4.97 -2.07 16.50
CA ASN A 161 -6.40 -1.80 16.44
C ASN A 161 -6.96 -1.88 15.01
N SER A 162 -6.12 -1.82 13.98
CA SER A 162 -6.52 -2.03 12.58
C SER A 162 -6.66 -3.51 12.18
N MET A 163 -6.21 -4.46 13.02
CA MET A 163 -6.23 -5.89 12.71
C MET A 163 -7.62 -6.44 12.35
N PRO A 164 -8.72 -6.08 13.05
CA PRO A 164 -10.07 -6.50 12.64
C PRO A 164 -10.41 -6.11 11.20
N ASP A 165 -10.09 -4.89 10.78
CA ASP A 165 -10.33 -4.42 9.41
C ASP A 165 -9.49 -5.20 8.38
N ARG A 166 -8.24 -5.54 8.73
CA ARG A 166 -7.34 -6.36 7.89
C ARG A 166 -7.89 -7.77 7.71
N VAL A 167 -8.39 -8.37 8.79
CA VAL A 167 -9.02 -9.69 8.79
C VAL A 167 -10.29 -9.67 7.95
N ALA A 168 -11.17 -8.69 8.16
CA ALA A 168 -12.39 -8.53 7.38
C ALA A 168 -12.11 -8.35 5.88
N ALA A 169 -11.10 -7.54 5.52
CA ALA A 169 -10.68 -7.37 4.14
C ALA A 169 -10.17 -8.69 3.51
N CYS A 170 -9.46 -9.51 4.28
CA CYS A 170 -8.97 -10.83 3.81
C CYS A 170 -10.14 -11.80 3.56
N ILE A 171 -11.13 -11.80 4.46
CA ILE A 171 -12.35 -12.62 4.30
C ILE A 171 -13.13 -12.16 3.07
N ALA A 172 -13.36 -10.85 2.91
CA ALA A 172 -14.05 -10.28 1.76
C ALA A 172 -13.34 -10.60 0.42
N ALA A 173 -12.01 -10.72 0.44
CA ALA A 173 -11.20 -11.11 -0.72
C ALA A 173 -11.10 -12.64 -0.93
N GLY A 174 -11.78 -13.46 -0.10
CA GLY A 174 -11.66 -14.92 -0.15
C GLY A 174 -10.21 -15.40 -0.01
N GLY A 175 -9.48 -14.84 0.96
CA GLY A 175 -8.05 -15.13 1.19
C GLY A 175 -7.09 -14.51 0.16
N GLY A 176 -7.61 -13.73 -0.79
CA GLY A 176 -6.84 -13.03 -1.81
C GLY A 176 -5.99 -11.86 -1.28
N PRO A 177 -5.22 -11.19 -2.16
CA PRO A 177 -4.50 -9.98 -1.79
C PRO A 177 -5.44 -8.90 -1.26
N THR A 178 -5.01 -8.18 -0.22
CA THR A 178 -5.74 -7.03 0.34
C THR A 178 -4.93 -5.75 0.13
N ARG A 179 -5.49 -4.59 0.49
CA ARG A 179 -4.79 -3.29 0.43
C ARG A 179 -3.64 -3.14 1.44
N TYR A 180 -3.61 -4.01 2.45
CA TYR A 180 -2.72 -3.97 3.61
C TYR A 180 -1.43 -4.75 3.39
#